data_AF-A0AAE1MFS9-F1
#
_entry.id   AF-A0AAE1MFS9-F1
#
_cell.length_a   1.000
_cell.length_b   1.000
_cell.length_c   1.000
_cell.angle_alpha   90.00
_cell.angle_beta   90.00
_cell.angle_gamma   90.00
#
_symmetry.space_group_name_H-M   'P 1'
#
loop_
_entity.id
_entity.type
_entity.pdbx_description
1 polymer ?
#
loop_
_entity_poly.entity_id
_entity_poly.type
_entity_poly.pdbx_seq_one_letter_code
_entity_poly.pdbx_strand_id
1 'polypeptide(L)'
;MGLNEVAGLYSGLDQFEAPKKLWAELEETGLAEKKEPHTLRVPRSQRGGEIYNHWLSNIKEWCISKQLWWGHWIPVWYIVGKDNEECRSTEEKNSSTIYYNYIHIYIHREGALWPFSTLGWPDLSAEDFQRFYPTTMLETGYVPGLFASAPW
;
A
#
# COMPACT_ATOMS: atom_id res chain seq x y z
N MET A 1 10.13 15.71 -6.75
CA MET A 1 11.20 14.74 -6.37
C MET A 1 11.78 14.29 -7.70
N GLY A 2 13.08 14.50 -7.91
CA GLY A 2 13.68 14.33 -9.24
C GLY A 2 13.74 12.86 -9.68
N LEU A 3 13.77 12.63 -10.99
CA LEU A 3 14.02 11.32 -11.57
C LEU A 3 15.39 10.77 -11.12
N ASN A 4 15.48 9.44 -11.03
CA ASN A 4 16.71 8.76 -10.62
C ASN A 4 17.78 8.76 -11.72
N GLU A 5 18.99 8.30 -11.39
CA GLU A 5 20.13 8.24 -12.31
C GLU A 5 19.89 7.31 -13.52
N VAL A 6 18.97 6.34 -13.39
CA VAL A 6 18.56 5.45 -14.48
C VAL A 6 17.87 6.22 -15.61
N ALA A 7 17.28 7.39 -15.33
CA ALA A 7 16.65 8.25 -16.33
C ALA A 7 17.67 8.97 -17.24
N GLY A 8 18.97 8.77 -17.05
CA GLY A 8 20.02 9.27 -17.93
C GLY A 8 19.97 10.80 -18.10
N LEU A 9 19.72 11.26 -19.33
CA LEU A 9 19.64 12.67 -19.72
C LEU A 9 18.55 13.48 -18.97
N TYR A 10 17.60 12.79 -18.34
CA TYR A 10 16.51 13.38 -17.57
C TYR A 10 16.66 13.16 -16.06
N SER A 11 17.78 12.59 -15.60
CA SER A 11 18.08 12.45 -14.18
C SER A 11 18.02 13.80 -13.46
N GLY A 12 17.39 13.83 -12.29
CA GLY A 12 17.23 15.04 -11.47
C GLY A 12 16.10 15.98 -11.90
N LEU A 13 15.50 15.81 -13.08
CA LEU A 13 14.33 16.60 -13.49
C LEU A 13 13.07 16.16 -12.74
N ASP A 14 12.14 17.09 -12.52
CA ASP A 14 10.84 16.74 -11.96
C ASP A 14 9.99 15.92 -12.94
N GLN A 15 9.15 15.04 -12.40
CA GLN A 15 8.29 14.12 -13.16
C GLN A 15 7.37 14.80 -14.17
N PHE A 16 7.03 16.09 -13.99
CA PHE A 16 6.21 16.86 -14.92
C PHE A 16 7.02 17.68 -15.94
N GLU A 17 8.30 17.89 -15.67
CA GLU A 17 9.21 18.64 -16.53
C GLU A 17 9.91 17.74 -17.54
N ALA A 18 10.29 16.53 -17.11
CA ALA A 18 10.94 15.55 -17.98
C ALA A 18 10.14 15.20 -19.25
N PRO A 19 8.81 14.97 -19.20
CA PRO A 19 8.03 14.69 -20.40
C PRO A 19 8.01 15.87 -21.39
N LYS A 20 8.02 17.12 -20.91
CA LYS A 20 8.02 18.30 -21.78
C LYS A 20 9.33 18.43 -22.56
N LYS A 21 10.45 18.17 -21.89
CA LYS A 21 11.79 18.19 -22.50
C LYS A 21 11.95 17.04 -23.50
N LEU A 22 11.51 15.84 -23.13
CA LEU A 22 11.47 14.68 -24.02
C LEU A 22 10.71 14.98 -25.32
N TRP A 23 9.53 15.62 -25.21
CA TRP A 23 8.75 16.00 -26.38
C TRP A 23 9.46 17.02 -27.28
N ALA A 24 10.14 18.01 -26.70
CA ALA A 24 10.89 18.99 -27.48
C ALA A 24 12.05 18.33 -28.25
N GLU A 25 12.77 17.41 -27.62
CA GLU A 25 13.88 16.66 -28.26
C GLU A 25 13.37 15.71 -29.35
N LEU A 26 12.20 15.07 -29.16
CA LEU A 26 11.57 14.24 -30.19
C LEU A 26 11.11 15.06 -31.41
N GLU A 27 10.64 16.30 -31.19
CA GLU A 27 10.27 17.24 -32.26
C GLU A 27 11.52 17.75 -33.00
N GLU A 28 12.62 18.03 -32.30
CA GLU A 28 13.91 18.47 -32.89
C GLU A 28 14.60 17.37 -33.72
N THR A 29 14.59 16.14 -33.21
CA THR A 29 15.21 14.98 -33.87
C THR A 29 14.37 14.41 -35.02
N GLY A 30 13.14 14.90 -35.21
CA GLY A 30 12.22 14.42 -36.24
C GLY A 30 11.65 13.02 -35.98
N LEU A 31 11.77 12.52 -34.75
CA LEU A 31 11.25 11.20 -34.33
C LEU A 31 9.75 11.25 -33.96
N ALA A 32 9.20 12.45 -33.76
CA ALA A 32 7.78 12.63 -33.44
C ALA A 32 6.91 12.55 -34.70
N GLU A 33 6.13 11.48 -34.84
CA GLU A 33 5.19 11.29 -35.97
C GLU A 33 3.90 12.10 -35.79
N LYS A 34 3.27 12.08 -34.61
CA LYS A 34 1.98 12.73 -34.35
C LYS A 34 1.79 13.09 -32.87
N LYS A 35 1.14 14.22 -32.61
CA LYS A 35 0.73 14.66 -31.27
C LYS A 35 -0.78 14.88 -31.23
N GLU A 36 -1.48 13.98 -30.56
CA GLU A 36 -2.93 14.06 -30.39
C GLU A 36 -3.29 14.32 -28.92
N PRO A 37 -4.28 15.17 -28.63
CA PRO A 37 -4.78 15.34 -27.28
C PRO A 37 -5.51 14.06 -26.85
N HIS A 38 -4.85 13.25 -26.05
CA HIS A 38 -5.47 12.09 -25.43
C HIS A 38 -6.02 12.46 -24.05
N THR A 39 -7.33 12.35 -23.88
CA THR A 39 -7.95 12.53 -22.56
C THR A 39 -7.75 11.27 -21.75
N LEU A 40 -6.65 11.21 -20.99
CA LEU A 40 -6.46 10.18 -19.98
C LEU A 40 -7.54 10.38 -18.91
N ARG A 41 -8.38 9.36 -18.68
CA ARG A 41 -9.10 9.25 -17.41
C ARG A 41 -8.08 8.90 -16.34
N VAL A 42 -7.34 9.90 -15.87
CA VAL A 42 -6.51 9.74 -14.67
C VAL A 42 -7.46 9.31 -13.57
N PRO A 43 -7.30 8.12 -12.97
CA PRO A 43 -8.19 7.65 -11.93
C PRO A 43 -8.06 8.59 -10.73
N ARG A 44 -8.98 9.55 -10.65
CA ARG A 44 -9.23 10.32 -9.45
C ARG A 44 -10.16 9.48 -8.59
N SER A 45 -9.83 9.34 -7.30
CA SER A 45 -10.72 8.68 -6.35
C SER A 45 -12.06 9.41 -6.34
N GLN A 46 -13.04 8.80 -7.01
CA GLN A 46 -14.38 9.31 -7.17
C GLN A 46 -15.31 8.24 -6.64
N ARG A 47 -15.60 8.35 -5.33
CA ARG A 47 -16.72 7.74 -4.60
C ARG A 47 -17.49 6.67 -5.40
N GLY A 48 -16.89 5.48 -5.49
CA GLY A 48 -17.38 4.38 -6.31
C GLY A 48 -18.59 3.72 -5.69
N GLY A 49 -19.76 3.98 -6.27
CA GLY A 49 -21.10 3.45 -5.97
C GLY A 49 -21.26 1.92 -6.05
N GLU A 50 -20.19 1.16 -5.89
CA GLU A 50 -20.17 -0.28 -6.14
C GLU A 50 -20.81 -1.04 -4.97
N ILE A 51 -21.66 -2.01 -5.31
CA ILE A 51 -22.29 -2.91 -4.36
C ILE A 51 -21.18 -3.77 -3.73
N TYR A 52 -21.12 -3.82 -2.40
CA TYR A 52 -20.08 -4.50 -1.63
C TYR A 52 -19.74 -5.91 -2.14
N ASN A 53 -20.74 -6.68 -2.57
CA ASN A 53 -20.57 -8.03 -3.11
C ASN A 53 -19.80 -8.06 -4.44
N HIS A 54 -19.96 -7.07 -5.31
CA HIS A 54 -19.23 -6.96 -6.57
C HIS A 54 -17.75 -6.59 -6.34
N TRP A 55 -17.48 -5.81 -5.29
CA TRP A 55 -16.12 -5.52 -4.87
C TRP A 55 -15.43 -6.76 -4.28
N LEU A 56 -16.13 -7.53 -3.44
CA LEU A 56 -15.60 -8.75 -2.86
C LEU A 56 -15.22 -9.82 -3.90
N SER A 57 -15.92 -9.88 -5.03
CA SER A 57 -15.61 -10.85 -6.09
C SER A 57 -14.32 -10.55 -6.86
N ASN A 58 -13.81 -9.31 -6.80
CA ASN A 58 -12.64 -8.86 -7.57
C ASN A 58 -11.54 -8.30 -6.66
N ILE A 59 -11.35 -8.85 -5.47
CA ILE A 59 -10.30 -8.42 -4.55
C ILE A 59 -8.92 -8.78 -5.12
N LYS A 60 -8.04 -7.77 -5.22
CA LYS A 60 -6.60 -7.95 -5.47
C LYS A 60 -5.84 -8.08 -4.16
N GLU A 61 -4.63 -8.65 -4.22
CA GLU A 61 -3.74 -8.72 -3.07
C GLU A 61 -3.54 -7.34 -2.42
N TRP A 62 -3.70 -7.29 -1.10
CA TRP A 62 -3.70 -6.03 -0.39
C TRP A 62 -2.33 -5.75 0.25
N CYS A 63 -1.59 -4.79 -0.31
CA CYS A 63 -0.31 -4.31 0.23
C CYS A 63 -0.42 -3.79 1.68
N ILE A 64 0.11 -4.54 2.66
CA ILE A 64 -0.01 -4.26 4.11
C ILE A 64 1.02 -3.26 4.60
N SER A 65 2.21 -3.33 4.03
CA SER A 65 3.35 -2.50 4.39
C SER A 65 3.19 -1.06 3.88
N LYS A 66 3.58 -0.10 4.71
CA LYS A 66 3.80 1.29 4.30
C LYS A 66 5.09 1.84 4.89
N GLN A 67 5.77 2.67 4.10
CA GLN A 67 6.93 3.45 4.53
C GLN A 67 6.43 4.77 5.13
N LEU A 68 5.89 4.71 6.35
CA LEU A 68 5.42 5.86 7.12
C LEU A 68 6.19 5.91 8.45
N TRP A 69 6.17 7.06 9.12
CA TRP A 69 6.81 7.25 10.43
C TRP A 69 5.85 7.02 11.61
N TRP A 70 4.55 6.98 11.33
CA TRP A 70 3.46 6.85 12.30
C TRP A 70 2.61 5.64 11.93
N GLY A 71 2.15 4.90 12.94
CA GLY A 71 1.38 3.66 12.80
C GLY A 71 2.01 2.49 13.58
N HIS A 72 1.30 1.37 13.67
CA HIS A 72 1.82 0.19 14.37
C HIS A 72 2.95 -0.50 13.60
N TRP A 73 3.94 -1.01 14.32
CA TRP A 73 5.06 -1.75 13.73
C TRP A 73 4.63 -3.17 13.37
N ILE A 74 5.03 -3.63 12.19
CA ILE A 74 4.85 -5.03 11.80
C ILE A 74 5.93 -5.86 12.52
N PRO A 75 5.57 -6.85 13.36
CA PRO A 75 6.53 -7.66 14.11
C PRO A 75 7.16 -8.73 13.21
N VAL A 76 7.95 -8.30 12.22
CA VAL A 76 8.69 -9.15 11.31
C VAL A 76 10.17 -8.86 11.44
N TRP A 77 10.96 -9.92 11.55
CA TRP A 77 12.42 -9.89 11.63
C TRP A 77 12.95 -10.64 10.42
N TYR A 78 14.02 -10.14 9.82
CA TYR A 78 14.73 -10.85 8.76
C TYR A 78 16.08 -11.33 9.27
N ILE A 79 16.40 -12.57 8.92
CA ILE A 79 17.69 -13.19 9.22
C ILE A 79 18.52 -13.06 7.94
N VAL A 80 19.64 -12.33 8.01
CA VAL A 80 20.59 -12.25 6.90
C VAL A 80 21.68 -13.29 7.14
N GLY A 81 21.73 -14.30 6.27
CA GLY A 81 22.85 -15.24 6.23
C GLY A 81 24.14 -14.55 5.80
N LYS A 82 25.30 -15.17 6.07
CA LYS A 82 26.63 -14.62 5.75
C LYS A 82 26.84 -14.21 4.29
N ASP A 83 25.97 -14.65 3.38
CA ASP A 83 26.10 -14.48 1.92
C ASP A 83 24.99 -13.63 1.28
N ASN A 84 24.27 -12.78 2.05
CA ASN A 84 23.18 -11.92 1.55
C ASN A 84 21.99 -12.67 0.90
N GLU A 85 21.84 -13.97 1.16
CA GLU A 85 20.62 -14.70 0.79
C GLU A 85 19.55 -14.50 1.86
N GLU A 86 18.36 -14.05 1.45
CA GLU A 86 17.21 -13.87 2.33
C GLU A 86 16.72 -15.23 2.85
N CYS A 87 17.01 -15.55 4.11
CA CYS A 87 16.51 -16.77 4.74
C CYS A 87 15.03 -16.57 5.15
N ARG A 88 14.12 -17.17 4.38
CA ARG A 88 12.69 -17.22 4.67
C ARG A 88 12.34 -18.55 5.38
N SER A 89 12.85 -18.76 6.60
CA SER A 89 12.48 -19.92 7.42
C SER A 89 12.25 -19.53 8.88
N THR A 90 11.24 -20.17 9.49
CA THR A 90 10.81 -20.00 10.90
C THR A 90 11.68 -20.73 11.91
N GLU A 91 12.70 -21.45 11.47
CA GLU A 91 13.54 -22.27 12.32
C GLU A 91 14.99 -22.08 11.89
N GLU A 92 15.72 -21.24 12.63
CA GLU A 92 17.09 -21.46 13.08
C GLU A 92 17.58 -20.22 13.85
N LYS A 93 17.40 -20.26 15.18
CA LYS A 93 18.15 -19.41 16.10
C LYS A 93 19.55 -20.00 16.22
N ASN A 94 20.47 -19.66 15.32
CA ASN A 94 21.88 -19.62 15.68
C ASN A 94 22.68 -18.84 14.63
N SER A 95 23.30 -17.75 15.08
CA SER A 95 24.34 -17.00 14.37
C SER A 95 23.88 -16.20 13.14
N SER A 96 23.19 -15.08 13.36
CA SER A 96 23.21 -13.95 12.40
C SER A 96 22.62 -12.67 13.02
N THR A 97 23.14 -11.52 12.58
CA THR A 97 22.71 -10.19 13.01
C THR A 97 21.24 -9.98 12.66
N ILE A 98 20.40 -9.72 13.67
CA ILE A 98 18.98 -9.42 13.49
C ILE A 98 18.83 -7.93 13.20
N TYR A 99 18.14 -7.59 12.11
CA TYR A 99 17.81 -6.21 11.79
C TYR A 99 16.30 -6.00 11.84
N TYR A 100 15.90 -4.84 12.37
CA TYR A 100 14.52 -4.38 12.35
C TYR A 100 14.32 -3.48 11.13
N ASN A 101 13.34 -3.79 10.29
CA ASN A 101 12.90 -2.85 9.26
C ASN A 101 11.75 -2.00 9.82
N TYR A 102 11.85 -0.68 9.71
CA TYR A 102 10.82 0.27 10.15
C TYR A 102 9.68 0.32 9.15
N ILE A 103 8.91 -0.77 9.04
CA ILE A 103 7.72 -0.84 8.22
C ILE A 103 6.49 -0.72 9.11
N HIS A 104 5.63 0.23 8.78
CA HIS A 104 4.41 0.51 9.54
C HIS A 104 3.17 -0.07 8.84
N ILE A 105 2.19 -0.48 9.64
CA ILE A 105 0.84 -0.80 9.17
C ILE A 105 0.09 0.51 8.91
N TYR A 106 -0.61 0.57 7.79
CA TYR A 106 -1.49 1.70 7.49
C TYR A 106 -2.75 1.68 8.36
N ILE A 107 -3.07 2.81 9.00
CA ILE A 107 -4.16 3.00 9.98
C ILE A 107 -5.53 2.48 9.55
N HIS A 108 -5.82 2.48 8.26
CA HIS A 108 -7.09 1.94 7.76
C HIS A 108 -7.28 0.44 8.07
N ARG A 109 -6.18 -0.29 8.27
CA ARG A 109 -6.21 -1.72 8.63
C ARG A 109 -6.53 -1.95 10.10
N GLU A 110 -6.17 -1.03 10.97
CA GLU A 110 -6.51 -1.08 12.39
C GLU A 110 -8.02 -0.89 12.60
N GLY A 111 -8.65 -0.08 11.76
CA GLY A 111 -10.10 0.09 11.73
C GLY A 111 -10.87 -1.21 11.46
N ALA A 112 -10.29 -2.15 10.70
CA ALA A 112 -10.90 -3.46 10.45
C ALA A 112 -10.89 -4.37 11.70
N LEU A 113 -9.98 -4.12 12.65
CA LEU A 113 -9.88 -4.90 13.90
C LEU A 113 -10.73 -4.31 15.05
N TRP A 114 -11.27 -3.10 14.85
CA TRP A 114 -12.04 -2.37 15.86
C TRP A 114 -13.18 -3.16 16.54
N PRO A 115 -13.99 -3.98 15.81
CA PRO A 115 -15.13 -4.68 16.40
C PRO A 115 -14.78 -5.65 17.54
N PHE A 116 -13.50 -6.04 17.66
CA PHE A 116 -13.04 -6.99 18.68
C PHE A 116 -11.85 -6.47 19.48
N SER A 117 -11.00 -5.60 18.92
CA SER A 117 -9.85 -5.03 19.66
C SER A 117 -10.28 -4.19 20.86
N THR A 118 -11.48 -3.61 20.84
CA THR A 118 -12.06 -2.86 21.96
C THR A 118 -12.66 -3.76 23.06
N LEU A 119 -12.85 -5.05 22.78
CA LEU A 119 -13.52 -6.01 23.67
C LEU A 119 -12.53 -6.93 24.42
N GLY A 120 -11.23 -6.61 24.39
CA GLY A 120 -10.19 -7.42 25.05
C GLY A 120 -9.57 -8.52 24.19
N TRP A 121 -9.91 -8.58 22.89
CA TRP A 121 -9.20 -9.45 21.95
C TRP A 121 -7.70 -9.08 21.91
N PRO A 122 -6.77 -10.04 21.96
CA PRO A 122 -6.90 -11.44 21.55
C PRO A 122 -7.28 -12.46 22.64
N ASP A 123 -7.60 -12.02 23.87
CA ASP A 123 -8.03 -12.95 24.92
C ASP A 123 -9.47 -13.42 24.69
N LEU A 124 -9.63 -14.70 24.34
CA LEU A 124 -10.93 -15.34 24.09
C LEU A 124 -11.74 -15.57 25.37
N SER A 125 -11.10 -15.47 26.54
CA SER A 125 -11.76 -15.63 27.84
C SER A 125 -12.34 -14.32 28.38
N ALA A 126 -12.07 -13.19 27.71
CA ALA A 126 -12.59 -11.90 28.11
C ALA A 126 -14.14 -11.88 28.10
N GLU A 127 -14.73 -11.42 29.21
CA GLU A 127 -16.19 -11.38 29.41
C GLU A 127 -16.88 -10.51 28.33
N ASP A 128 -16.31 -9.35 28.03
CA ASP A 128 -16.86 -8.41 27.05
C ASP A 128 -16.80 -8.99 25.62
N PHE A 129 -15.75 -9.73 25.27
CA PHE A 129 -15.64 -10.40 23.98
C PHE A 129 -16.74 -11.46 23.82
N GLN A 130 -16.95 -12.32 24.82
CA GLN A 130 -17.98 -13.36 24.74
C GLN A 130 -19.41 -12.80 24.75
N ARG A 131 -19.61 -11.66 25.40
CA ARG A 131 -20.93 -11.06 25.56
C ARG A 131 -21.35 -10.21 24.36
N PHE A 132 -20.44 -9.44 23.78
CA PHE A 132 -20.76 -8.40 22.79
C PHE A 132 -20.31 -8.75 21.36
N TYR A 133 -19.55 -9.82 21.17
CA TYR A 133 -19.17 -10.34 19.86
C TYR A 133 -19.86 -11.69 19.59
N PRO A 134 -20.48 -11.91 18.42
CA PRO A 134 -20.62 -11.02 17.27
C PRO A 134 -21.69 -9.93 17.47
N THR A 135 -21.42 -8.73 16.96
CA THR A 135 -22.31 -7.57 17.07
C THR A 135 -23.54 -7.69 16.16
N THR A 136 -24.70 -7.19 16.60
CA THR A 136 -25.97 -7.32 15.88
C THR A 136 -26.21 -6.25 14.81
N MET A 137 -25.60 -5.07 14.96
CA MET A 137 -25.76 -3.95 14.02
C MET A 137 -24.46 -3.13 13.96
N LEU A 138 -24.06 -2.76 12.74
CA LEU A 138 -22.97 -1.83 12.48
C LEU A 138 -23.53 -0.65 11.70
N GLU A 139 -23.63 0.52 12.33
CA GLU A 139 -24.01 1.75 11.66
C GLU A 139 -22.76 2.50 11.21
N THR A 140 -22.58 2.63 9.89
CA THR A 140 -21.52 3.45 9.30
C THR A 140 -22.08 4.26 8.15
N GLY A 141 -21.58 5.48 7.98
CA GLY A 141 -21.92 6.29 6.81
C GLY A 141 -21.37 5.66 5.54
N TYR A 142 -22.14 5.73 4.44
CA TYR A 142 -21.68 5.24 3.15
C TYR A 142 -20.50 6.09 2.64
N VAL A 143 -19.28 5.55 2.80
CA VAL A 143 -18.05 6.13 2.26
C VAL A 143 -17.41 5.09 1.33
N PRO A 144 -17.62 5.19 0.01
CA PRO A 144 -17.01 4.26 -0.90
C PRO A 144 -15.50 4.52 -1.02
N GLY A 145 -14.69 3.47 -0.77
CA GLY A 145 -13.25 3.48 -1.06
C GLY A 145 -12.31 3.26 0.13
N LEU A 146 -12.79 3.25 1.37
CA LEU A 146 -11.89 3.15 2.54
C LEU A 146 -11.07 1.83 2.57
N PHE A 147 -11.57 0.78 1.94
CA PHE A 147 -10.87 -0.51 1.81
C PHE A 147 -10.35 -0.81 0.39
N ALA A 148 -10.64 0.06 -0.59
CA ALA A 148 -10.54 -0.28 -2.01
C ALA A 148 -9.75 0.72 -2.87
N SER A 149 -9.53 1.95 -2.42
CA SER A 149 -8.89 2.98 -3.27
C SER A 149 -7.39 3.11 -2.96
N ALA A 150 -6.62 2.07 -3.29
CA ALA A 150 -5.24 2.26 -3.72
C ALA A 150 -5.21 1.93 -5.21
N PRO A 151 -5.26 2.93 -6.11
CA PRO A 151 -4.99 2.69 -7.52
C PRO A 151 -3.54 2.22 -7.64
N TRP A 152 -3.37 1.01 -8.14
CA TRP A 152 -2.19 0.61 -8.91
C TRP A 152 -2.62 0.55 -10.36
#